data_AF-A0A4Y8M9M6-F1
#
_entry.id   AF-A0A4Y8M9M6-F1
#
_cell.length_a   1.000
_cell.length_b   1.000
_cell.length_c   1.000
_cell.angle_alpha   90.00
_cell.angle_beta   90.00
_cell.angle_gamma   90.00
#
_symmetry.space_group_name_H-M   'P 1'
#
loop_
_entity.id
_entity.type
_entity.pdbx_description
1 polymer ?
#
loop_
_entity_poly.entity_id
_entity_poly.type
_entity_poly.pdbx_seq_one_letter_code
_entity_poly.pdbx_strand_id
1 'polypeptide(L)' 'MRQLTYMLVSQHMAYAIKHPEEIEQCDSIYDHMLYFFTAIVGMAEDLAIKHIDDFFSDTFSLVNTHSPQI' A
#
# COMPACT_ATOMS: atom_id res chain seq x y z
N MET A 1 8.63 8.30 -8.08
CA MET A 1 8.05 7.59 -6.93
C MET A 1 7.32 6.32 -7.35
N ARG A 2 6.44 6.35 -8.37
CA ARG A 2 5.69 5.17 -8.86
C ARG A 2 6.41 3.82 -8.92
N GLN A 3 7.56 3.71 -9.59
CA GLN A 3 8.25 2.42 -9.68
C GLN A 3 8.69 1.90 -8.31
N LEU A 4 9.15 2.81 -7.45
CA LEU A 4 9.50 2.49 -6.06
C LEU A 4 8.26 2.09 -5.26
N THR A 5 7.14 2.80 -5.44
CA THR A 5 5.84 2.45 -4.83
C THR A 5 5.45 1.00 -5.16
N TYR A 6 5.42 0.61 -6.44
CA TYR A 6 5.03 -0.74 -6.82
C TYR A 6 5.98 -1.82 -6.28
N MET A 7 7.28 -1.53 -6.23
CA MET A 7 8.26 -2.43 -5.62
C MET A 7 7.97 -2.63 -4.12
N LEU A 8 7.72 -1.53 -3.39
CA LEU A 8 7.41 -1.57 -1.96
C LEU A 8 6.10 -2.32 -1.68
N VAL A 9 5.05 -2.09 -2.49
CA VAL A 9 3.79 -2.83 -2.37
C VAL A 9 4.00 -4.31 -2.67
N SER A 10 4.81 -4.66 -3.68
CA SER A 10 5.11 -6.07 -3.96
C SER A 10 5.86 -6.75 -2.82
N GLN A 11 6.77 -6.02 -2.13
CA GLN A 11 7.47 -6.53 -0.96
C GLN A 11 6.53 -6.69 0.23
N HIS A 12 5.63 -5.71 0.44
CA HIS A 12 4.57 -5.77 1.45
C HIS A 12 3.69 -7.00 1.24
N MET A 13 3.24 -7.27 0.02
CA MET A 13 2.43 -8.46 -0.29
C MET A 13 3.17 -9.77 0.04
N ALA A 14 4.45 -9.87 -0.32
CA ALA A 14 5.26 -11.04 -0.01
C ALA A 14 5.49 -11.23 1.50
N TYR A 15 5.57 -10.13 2.25
CA TYR A 15 5.68 -10.13 3.71
C TYR A 15 4.35 -10.54 4.36
N ALA A 16 3.25 -9.93 3.93
CA ALA A 16 1.90 -10.20 4.41
C ALA A 16 1.47 -11.67 4.24
N ILE A 17 1.90 -12.33 3.16
CA ILE A 17 1.67 -13.78 2.95
C ILE A 17 2.38 -14.64 4.01
N LYS A 18 3.53 -14.19 4.52
CA LYS A 18 4.32 -14.92 5.53
C LYS A 18 3.87 -14.64 6.96
N HIS A 19 3.22 -13.51 7.18
CA HIS A 19 2.78 -13.00 8.48
C HIS A 19 1.30 -12.61 8.45
N PRO A 20 0.38 -13.52 8.07
CA PRO A 20 -1.04 -13.19 7.96
C PRO A 20 -1.66 -12.72 9.29
N GLU A 21 -1.12 -13.16 10.42
CA GLU A 21 -1.54 -12.77 11.76
C GLU A 21 -1.35 -11.28 12.07
N GLU A 22 -0.41 -10.60 11.39
CA GLU A 22 -0.18 -9.16 11.57
C GLU A 22 -1.27 -8.33 10.89
N ILE A 23 -1.88 -8.86 9.82
CA ILE A 23 -3.00 -8.20 9.12
C ILE A 23 -4.24 -8.17 10.01
N GLU A 24 -4.51 -9.25 10.75
CA GLU A 24 -5.66 -9.34 11.67
C GLU A 24 -5.55 -8.37 12.86
N GLN A 25 -4.33 -7.91 13.17
CA GLN A 25 -4.06 -6.95 14.24
C GLN A 25 -4.15 -5.50 13.76
N CYS A 26 -4.26 -5.27 12.46
CA CYS A 26 -4.39 -3.94 11.87
C CYS A 26 -5.86 -3.62 11.55
N ASP A 27 -6.27 -2.38 11.79
CA ASP A 27 -7.63 -1.92 11.47
C ASP A 27 -7.89 -1.92 9.95
N SER A 28 -6.83 -1.78 9.15
CA SER A 28 -6.91 -1.80 7.69
C SER A 28 -5.60 -2.24 7.03
N ILE A 29 -5.68 -2.55 5.73
CA ILE A 29 -4.50 -2.77 4.89
C ILE A 29 -3.63 -1.51 4.82
N TYR A 30 -4.23 -0.32 4.90
CA TYR A 30 -3.47 0.94 4.95
C TYR A 30 -2.54 0.97 6.17
N ASP A 31 -3.07 0.63 7.35
CA ASP A 31 -2.30 0.62 8.59
C ASP A 31 -1.18 -0.43 8.56
N HIS A 32 -1.48 -1.60 7.99
CA HIS A 32 -0.48 -2.65 7.82
C HIS A 32 0.63 -2.24 6.83
N MET A 33 0.30 -1.52 5.77
CA MET A 33 1.31 -0.97 4.84
C MET A 33 2.17 0.11 5.52
N LEU A 34 1.56 0.98 6.32
CA LEU A 34 2.27 2.01 7.06
C LEU A 34 3.23 1.41 8.09
N TYR A 35 2.78 0.40 8.85
CA TYR A 35 3.63 -0.38 9.74
C TYR A 35 4.80 -1.01 8.99
N PHE A 36 4.53 -1.71 7.87
CA PHE A 36 5.58 -2.36 7.10
C PHE A 36 6.61 -1.34 6.56
N PHE A 37 6.18 -0.21 6.00
CA PHE A 37 7.10 0.79 5.46
C PHE A 37 7.93 1.47 6.55
N THR A 38 7.35 1.73 7.72
CA THR A 38 8.05 2.43 8.80
C THR A 38 8.89 1.48 9.66
N ALA A 39 8.29 0.42 10.20
CA ALA A 39 8.93 -0.48 11.16
C ALA A 39 9.83 -1.54 10.52
N ILE A 40 9.44 -2.07 9.34
CA ILE A 40 10.19 -3.16 8.67
C ILE A 40 11.20 -2.60 7.67
N VAL A 41 10.80 -1.63 6.86
CA VAL A 41 11.69 -1.00 5.86
C VAL A 41 12.53 0.14 6.44
N GLY A 42 12.09 0.77 7.53
CA GLY A 42 12.80 1.90 8.15
C GLY A 42 12.59 3.23 7.43
N MET A 43 11.48 3.39 6.71
CA MET A 43 11.13 4.62 6.01
C MET A 43 10.56 5.68 6.96
N ALA A 44 10.84 6.95 6.67
CA ALA A 44 10.17 8.05 7.35
C ALA A 44 8.65 8.01 7.09
N GLU A 45 7.85 8.28 8.12
CA GLU A 45 6.39 8.16 8.08
C GLU A 45 5.76 9.04 6.97
N ASP A 46 6.23 10.27 6.81
CA ASP A 46 5.72 11.20 5.80
C ASP A 46 5.98 10.71 4.37
N LEU A 47 7.08 10.00 4.15
CA LEU A 47 7.42 9.38 2.88
C LEU A 47 6.62 8.09 2.66
N ALA A 48 6.41 7.31 3.71
CA ALA A 48 5.58 6.10 3.65
C ALA A 48 4.13 6.45 3.26
N ILE A 49 3.55 7.45 3.91
CA ILE A 49 2.21 7.97 3.60
C ILE A 49 2.11 8.38 2.13
N LYS A 50 3.08 9.15 1.61
CA LYS A 50 3.11 9.55 0.18
C LYS A 50 3.09 8.34 -0.77
N HIS A 51 3.85 7.29 -0.47
CA HIS A 51 3.86 6.09 -1.31
C HIS A 51 2.53 5.33 -1.26
N ILE A 52 1.92 5.23 -0.09
CA ILE A 52 0.63 4.55 0.10
C ILE A 52 -0.49 5.33 -0.60
N ASP A 53 -0.54 6.64 -0.41
CA ASP A 53 -1.52 7.52 -1.05
C ASP A 53 -1.38 7.49 -2.59
N ASP A 54 -0.15 7.55 -3.12
CA ASP A 54 0.13 7.39 -4.56
C ASP A 54 -0.47 6.07 -5.10
N PHE A 55 -0.31 4.97 -4.36
CA PHE A 55 -0.82 3.65 -4.75
C PHE A 55 -2.36 3.59 -4.78
N PHE A 56 -3.02 4.09 -3.74
CA PHE A 56 -4.48 4.09 -3.68
C PHE A 56 -5.09 5.07 -4.69
N SER A 57 -4.49 6.25 -4.88
CA SER A 57 -4.89 7.23 -5.91
C SER A 57 -4.92 6.61 -7.31
N ASP A 58 -3.87 5.87 -7.68
CA ASP A 58 -3.78 5.21 -8.97
C ASP A 58 -4.84 4.09 -9.10
N THR A 59 -5.09 3.35 -8.02
CA THR A 59 -6.10 2.28 -8.01
C THR A 59 -7.52 2.84 -8.16
N PHE A 60 -7.87 3.92 -7.46
CA PHE A 60 -9.18 4.56 -7.58
C PHE A 60 -9.40 5.20 -8.95
N SER A 61 -8.34 5.74 -9.57
CA SER A 61 -8.42 6.32 -10.92
C SER A 61 -8.71 5.26 -11.99
N LEU A 62 -8.17 4.05 -11.85
CA LEU A 62 -8.40 2.93 -12.78
C LEU A 62 -9.81 2.33 -12.69
N VAL A 63 -10.44 2.38 -11.52
CA VAL A 63 -11.81 1.88 -11.31
C VAL A 63 -12.86 2.85 -11.89
N ASN A 64 -12.59 4.16 -11.87
CA ASN A 64 -13.54 5.19 -12.33
C ASN A 64 -13.54 5.43 -13.86
N THR A 65 -12.64 4.82 -14.63
CA THR A 65 -12.63 4.92 -16.10
C THR A 65 -13.53 3.91 -16.82
N HIS A 66 -14.25 3.05 -16.09
CA HIS A 66 -15.17 2.03 -16.64
C HIS A 66 -16.66 2.33 -16.41
N SER A 67 -17.08 3.61 -16.45
CA SER A 67 -18.49 3.91 -16.72
C SER A 67 -18.72 3.89 -18.23
N PRO A 68 -19.51 2.95 -18.78
CA PRO A 68 -19.97 3.07 -20.16
C PRO A 68 -20.89 4.29 -20.22
N GLN A 69 -20.54 5.27 -21.04
CA GLN A 69 -21.45 6.35 -21.38
C GLN A 69 -22.64 5.73 -22.11
N ILE A 70 -23.81 5.79 -21.47
CA ILE A 70 -25.12 5.51 -22.09
C ILE A 70 -25.56 6.79 -22.80
#